data_AF-E6RCL9-F1
#
_entry.id   AF-E6RCL9-F1
#
_cell.length_a   1.000
_cell.length_b   1.000
_cell.length_c   1.000
_cell.angle_alpha   90.00
_cell.angle_beta   90.00
_cell.angle_gamma   90.00
#
_symmetry.space_group_name_H-M   'P 1'
#
loop_
_entity.id
_entity.type
_entity.pdbx_description
1 polymer ?
#
loop_
_entity_poly.entity_id
_entity_poly.type
_entity_poly.pdbx_seq_one_letter_code
_entity_poly.pdbx_strand_id
1 'polypeptide(L)'
;MAPEGPSWPAGGEIDIIEGINLQPTNMIALHTSGNTSCTIPTTFTPSFSGRVSYPNCDNSQNFGSGCTVYDLNTNSFGQAFAEAGGGVFVAEFAEDGIRVWFMTRSAIPSTVRVNATQIDTSTLGIPVAEYPSSSCDITNLFGPQTLTINIALCGDYAGLPSELARTCPALVGDATCYTTYVINNASTTYAQAYFEINYINVYSSNPSTVTTISPSGPTPTSATSTSTSTSASVSKSMTTTISKGLTGWEHSMVEREGQSENRC
;
A
#
# COMPACT_ATOMS: atom_id res chain seq x y z
N MET A 1 -1.14 -5.45 12.88
CA MET A 1 -1.10 -6.02 11.53
C MET A 1 -2.35 -5.59 10.78
N ALA A 2 -2.23 -5.34 9.48
CA ALA A 2 -3.37 -5.13 8.59
C ALA A 2 -4.30 -6.36 8.63
N PRO A 3 -5.59 -6.24 8.27
CA PRO A 3 -6.41 -7.43 8.07
C PRO A 3 -5.87 -8.19 6.86
N GLU A 4 -5.02 -9.17 7.12
CA GLU A 4 -4.48 -10.11 6.15
C GLU A 4 -5.62 -11.01 5.61
N GLY A 5 -5.56 -11.37 4.33
CA GLY A 5 -6.56 -12.24 3.70
C GLY A 5 -6.73 -13.57 4.46
N PRO A 6 -7.87 -14.26 4.32
CA PRO A 6 -8.26 -15.40 5.18
C PRO A 6 -7.31 -16.61 5.19
N SER A 7 -6.31 -16.65 4.30
CA SER A 7 -5.31 -17.72 4.19
C SER A 7 -3.89 -17.20 4.04
N TRP A 8 -3.59 -15.99 4.52
CA TRP A 8 -2.27 -15.38 4.36
C TRP A 8 -1.13 -16.27 4.91
N PRO A 9 0.04 -16.36 4.24
CA PRO A 9 0.39 -15.76 2.94
C PRO A 9 0.08 -16.67 1.73
N ALA A 10 -0.72 -17.73 1.89
CA ALA A 10 -0.96 -18.74 0.84
C ALA A 10 -1.78 -18.23 -0.36
N GLY A 11 -2.48 -17.10 -0.22
CA GLY A 11 -3.16 -16.42 -1.32
C GLY A 11 -2.35 -15.31 -1.98
N GLY A 12 -1.12 -15.07 -1.51
CA GLY A 12 -0.30 -13.92 -1.89
C GLY A 12 -0.83 -12.59 -1.33
N GLU A 13 0.07 -11.62 -1.18
CA GLU A 13 -0.23 -10.21 -0.84
C GLU A 13 0.57 -9.28 -1.75
N ILE A 14 -0.05 -8.16 -2.12
CA ILE A 14 0.53 -7.13 -2.99
C ILE A 14 0.42 -5.78 -2.27
N ASP A 15 1.54 -5.30 -1.74
CA ASP A 15 1.63 -3.99 -1.11
C ASP A 15 1.92 -2.94 -2.17
N ILE A 16 0.89 -2.17 -2.54
CA ILE A 16 0.99 -1.13 -3.57
C ILE A 16 1.56 0.16 -2.97
N ILE A 17 1.05 0.52 -1.79
CA ILE A 17 1.49 1.68 -1.01
C ILE A 17 1.70 1.20 0.42
N GLU A 18 2.95 1.19 0.87
CA GLU A 18 3.29 0.84 2.24
C GLU A 18 4.47 1.68 2.72
N GLY A 19 4.44 2.03 4.01
CA GLY A 19 5.56 2.65 4.67
C GLY A 19 5.33 2.70 6.18
N ILE A 20 6.41 2.94 6.91
CA ILE A 20 6.37 3.06 8.36
C ILE A 20 7.03 4.36 8.81
N ASN A 21 6.54 4.91 9.92
CA ASN A 21 7.16 6.03 10.61
C ASN A 21 7.41 7.23 9.65
N LEU A 22 8.62 7.78 9.64
CA LEU A 22 9.01 8.89 8.76
C LEU A 22 9.83 8.40 7.54
N GLN A 23 9.49 7.22 7.00
CA GLN A 23 10.10 6.76 5.75
C GLN A 23 9.81 7.75 4.60
N PRO A 24 10.82 8.13 3.79
CA PRO A 24 10.68 9.23 2.83
C PRO A 24 10.11 8.81 1.47
N THR A 25 9.96 7.52 1.22
CA THR A 25 9.61 6.96 -0.09
C THR A 25 8.75 5.72 0.08
N ASN A 26 7.86 5.47 -0.87
CA ASN A 26 6.97 4.33 -0.86
C ASN A 26 7.75 3.00 -0.92
N MET A 27 7.20 1.99 -0.26
CA MET A 27 7.63 0.61 -0.33
C MET A 27 6.59 -0.22 -1.09
N ILE A 28 7.04 -0.98 -2.09
CA ILE A 28 6.21 -1.93 -2.83
C ILE A 28 6.75 -3.32 -2.52
N ALA A 29 5.90 -4.23 -2.10
CA ALA A 29 6.29 -5.57 -1.70
C ALA A 29 5.32 -6.64 -2.19
N LEU A 30 5.84 -7.85 -2.40
CA LEU A 30 5.02 -9.05 -2.50
C LEU A 30 5.37 -10.01 -1.37
N HIS A 31 4.34 -10.60 -0.77
CA HIS A 31 4.46 -11.69 0.19
C HIS A 31 3.78 -12.94 -0.36
N THR A 32 4.47 -14.07 -0.27
CA THR A 32 4.01 -15.38 -0.72
C THR A 32 4.36 -16.43 0.34
N SER A 33 3.72 -17.60 0.29
CA SER A 33 4.04 -18.71 1.20
C SER A 33 4.54 -19.94 0.45
N GLY A 34 5.52 -20.64 1.05
CA GLY A 34 5.77 -22.05 0.74
C GLY A 34 6.54 -22.31 -0.55
N ASN A 35 7.22 -21.30 -1.11
CA ASN A 35 8.02 -21.46 -2.31
C ASN A 35 9.04 -20.33 -2.49
N THR A 36 10.34 -20.66 -2.51
CA THR A 36 11.43 -19.72 -2.78
C THR A 36 11.56 -19.32 -4.26
N SER A 37 10.68 -19.80 -5.13
CA SER A 37 10.73 -19.55 -6.58
C SER A 37 10.05 -18.24 -7.03
N CYS A 38 9.65 -17.37 -6.10
CA CYS A 38 9.20 -16.02 -6.42
C CYS A 38 10.26 -15.01 -5.98
N THR A 39 10.96 -14.45 -6.97
CA THR A 39 12.04 -13.50 -6.75
C THR A 39 12.04 -12.37 -7.76
N ILE A 40 12.56 -11.21 -7.35
CA ILE A 40 12.89 -10.10 -8.26
C ILE A 40 14.26 -10.40 -8.91
N PRO A 41 14.36 -10.43 -10.26
CA PRO A 41 15.64 -10.62 -10.92
C PRO A 41 16.60 -9.46 -10.62
N THR A 42 17.82 -9.76 -10.15
CA THR A 42 18.85 -8.75 -9.82
C THR A 42 20.06 -8.76 -10.77
N THR A 43 20.12 -9.73 -11.69
CA THR A 43 21.29 -9.99 -12.55
C THR A 43 21.21 -9.32 -13.93
N PHE A 44 20.09 -8.67 -14.26
CA PHE A 44 19.88 -7.97 -15.53
C PHE A 44 19.54 -6.50 -15.27
N THR A 45 19.67 -5.66 -16.30
CA THR A 45 19.19 -4.27 -16.24
C THR A 45 17.72 -4.28 -15.84
N PRO A 46 17.34 -3.66 -14.71
CA PRO A 46 15.97 -3.67 -14.24
C PRO A 46 15.04 -3.03 -15.26
N SER A 47 13.90 -3.66 -15.52
CA SER A 47 12.79 -3.10 -16.32
C SER A 47 11.91 -2.14 -15.51
N PHE A 48 12.31 -1.85 -14.27
CA PHE A 48 11.64 -0.95 -13.34
C PHE A 48 12.66 0.07 -12.78
N SER A 49 12.16 1.16 -12.20
CA SER A 49 12.96 2.32 -11.77
C SER A 49 13.34 2.32 -10.28
N GLY A 50 12.64 1.54 -9.46
CA GLY A 50 12.88 1.43 -8.02
C GLY A 50 14.14 0.65 -7.66
N ARG A 51 14.49 0.68 -6.37
CA ARG A 51 15.64 -0.04 -5.81
C ARG A 51 15.19 -1.26 -5.02
N VAL A 52 15.65 -2.44 -5.45
CA VAL A 52 15.43 -3.70 -4.72
C VAL A 52 16.15 -3.64 -3.36
N SER A 53 15.40 -3.91 -2.29
CA SER A 53 15.95 -4.12 -0.94
C SER A 53 16.00 -5.59 -0.58
N TYR A 54 14.94 -6.34 -0.91
CA TYR A 54 14.84 -7.76 -0.65
C TYR A 54 14.34 -8.46 -1.92
N PRO A 55 15.06 -9.46 -2.45
CA PRO A 55 14.68 -10.04 -3.73
C PRO A 55 13.72 -11.23 -3.62
N ASN A 56 13.47 -11.79 -2.43
CA ASN A 56 12.72 -13.05 -2.28
C ASN A 56 11.35 -12.82 -1.63
N CYS A 57 10.28 -13.23 -2.31
CA CYS A 57 8.91 -12.93 -1.91
C CYS A 57 8.35 -13.94 -0.89
N ASP A 58 9.07 -15.02 -0.58
CA ASP A 58 8.63 -15.98 0.43
C ASP A 58 8.73 -15.37 1.82
N ASN A 59 7.60 -15.32 2.53
CA ASN A 59 7.49 -14.69 3.85
C ASN A 59 8.35 -15.36 4.94
N SER A 60 8.80 -16.61 4.73
CA SER A 60 9.78 -17.25 5.61
C SER A 60 11.20 -16.69 5.47
N GLN A 61 11.43 -15.85 4.45
CA GLN A 61 12.71 -15.21 4.14
C GLN A 61 12.67 -13.73 4.53
N ASN A 62 13.82 -13.05 4.48
CA ASN A 62 13.93 -11.59 4.65
C ASN A 62 13.26 -11.04 5.92
N PHE A 63 13.23 -11.83 7.00
CA PHE A 63 12.56 -11.47 8.25
C PHE A 63 11.07 -11.14 8.09
N GLY A 64 10.39 -11.73 7.10
CA GLY A 64 8.99 -11.46 6.80
C GLY A 64 8.76 -10.22 5.93
N SER A 65 9.80 -9.58 5.39
CA SER A 65 9.66 -8.36 4.56
C SER A 65 9.16 -8.64 3.13
N GLY A 66 9.00 -9.91 2.74
CA GLY A 66 8.73 -10.26 1.35
C GLY A 66 9.84 -9.80 0.41
N CYS A 67 9.49 -9.60 -0.86
CA CYS A 67 10.39 -9.02 -1.86
C CYS A 67 10.04 -7.55 -2.11
N THR A 68 10.93 -6.69 -1.65
CA THR A 68 10.67 -5.26 -1.50
C THR A 68 11.42 -4.43 -2.52
N VAL A 69 10.72 -3.49 -3.15
CA VAL A 69 11.26 -2.42 -3.99
C VAL A 69 10.89 -1.08 -3.37
N TYR A 70 11.91 -0.23 -3.12
CA TYR A 70 11.67 1.16 -2.72
C TYR A 70 11.56 2.05 -3.96
N ASP A 71 10.56 2.93 -3.97
CA ASP A 71 10.54 4.05 -4.90
C ASP A 71 11.74 4.98 -4.62
N LEU A 72 12.29 5.60 -5.65
CA LEU A 72 13.36 6.59 -5.53
C LEU A 72 12.82 8.02 -5.52
N ASN A 73 11.55 8.22 -5.85
CA ASN A 73 10.89 9.51 -5.81
C ASN A 73 10.45 9.84 -4.38
N THR A 74 11.02 10.88 -3.78
CA THR A 74 10.67 11.32 -2.42
C THR A 74 9.24 11.86 -2.30
N ASN A 75 8.56 12.16 -3.41
CA ASN A 75 7.16 12.56 -3.40
C ASN A 75 6.20 11.35 -3.49
N SER A 76 6.69 10.12 -3.29
CA SER A 76 5.88 8.89 -3.39
C SER A 76 5.19 8.51 -2.09
N PHE A 77 5.57 9.07 -0.94
CA PHE A 77 4.99 8.68 0.35
C PHE A 77 5.03 9.82 1.36
N GLY A 78 4.15 9.76 2.37
CA GLY A 78 4.17 10.62 3.54
C GLY A 78 4.01 12.12 3.22
N GLN A 79 4.68 12.95 4.02
CA GLN A 79 4.51 14.41 3.97
C GLN A 79 4.75 14.99 2.56
N ALA A 80 5.83 14.58 1.92
CA ALA A 80 6.22 15.10 0.61
C ALA A 80 5.20 14.72 -0.49
N PHE A 81 4.57 13.55 -0.37
CA PHE A 81 3.47 13.15 -1.25
C PHE A 81 2.25 14.06 -1.09
N ALA A 82 1.79 14.36 0.13
CA ALA A 82 0.67 15.32 0.30
C ALA A 82 1.01 16.74 -0.10
N GLU A 83 2.20 17.23 0.23
CA GLU A 83 2.65 18.58 -0.15
C GLU A 83 2.70 18.74 -1.67
N ALA A 84 3.04 17.67 -2.40
CA ALA A 84 2.98 17.62 -3.86
C ALA A 84 1.56 17.51 -4.43
N GLY A 85 0.52 17.48 -3.58
CA GLY A 85 -0.89 17.31 -3.99
C GLY A 85 -1.24 15.85 -4.34
N GLY A 86 -0.49 14.91 -3.80
CA GLY A 86 -0.62 13.49 -4.03
C GLY A 86 -0.14 13.03 -5.40
N GLY A 87 -0.69 11.92 -5.85
CA GLY A 87 -0.38 11.36 -7.16
C GLY A 87 -1.41 10.34 -7.62
N VAL A 88 -0.98 9.45 -8.52
CA VAL A 88 -1.69 8.23 -8.89
C VAL A 88 -0.74 7.05 -8.76
N PHE A 89 -1.17 6.02 -8.04
CA PHE A 89 -0.58 4.69 -8.12
C PHE A 89 -1.37 3.83 -9.09
N VAL A 90 -0.69 3.16 -10.01
CA VAL A 90 -1.27 2.10 -10.84
C VAL A 90 -0.64 0.77 -10.50
N ALA A 91 -1.46 -0.22 -10.17
CA ALA A 91 -0.99 -1.58 -9.90
C ALA A 91 -1.60 -2.53 -10.93
N GLU A 92 -0.76 -3.08 -11.80
CA GLU A 92 -1.10 -4.17 -12.70
C GLU A 92 -0.89 -5.52 -12.01
N PHE A 93 -1.93 -6.33 -11.90
CA PHE A 93 -1.82 -7.73 -11.50
C PHE A 93 -2.17 -8.57 -12.74
N ALA A 94 -1.22 -9.31 -13.30
CA ALA A 94 -1.42 -10.09 -14.52
C ALA A 94 -0.70 -11.45 -14.42
N GLU A 95 -1.06 -12.40 -15.28
CA GLU A 95 -0.40 -13.73 -15.30
C GLU A 95 1.08 -13.65 -15.69
N ASP A 96 1.47 -12.61 -16.43
CA ASP A 96 2.85 -12.40 -16.87
C ASP A 96 3.68 -11.55 -15.90
N GLY A 97 3.07 -11.00 -14.85
CA GLY A 97 3.76 -10.24 -13.84
C GLY A 97 2.84 -9.34 -13.01
N ILE A 98 3.38 -8.86 -11.90
CA ILE A 98 2.81 -7.76 -11.13
C ILE A 98 3.69 -6.53 -11.32
N ARG A 99 3.08 -5.37 -11.58
CA ARG A 99 3.80 -4.12 -11.85
C ARG A 99 3.13 -2.97 -11.12
N VAL A 100 3.92 -2.04 -10.59
CA VAL A 100 3.39 -0.86 -9.90
C VAL A 100 4.04 0.40 -10.46
N TRP A 101 3.24 1.37 -10.87
CA TRP A 101 3.66 2.70 -11.31
C TRP A 101 3.24 3.75 -10.28
N PHE A 102 4.05 4.80 -10.16
CA PHE A 102 3.70 6.00 -9.43
C PHE A 102 3.85 7.23 -10.34
N MET A 103 2.83 8.08 -10.35
CA MET A 103 2.83 9.36 -11.05
C MET A 103 2.51 10.48 -10.06
N THR A 104 3.38 11.46 -9.94
CA THR A 104 3.08 12.67 -9.14
C THR A 104 1.91 13.43 -9.75
N ARG A 105 1.17 14.22 -8.96
CA ARG A 105 0.00 14.99 -9.41
C ARG A 105 0.20 15.71 -10.74
N SER A 106 1.35 16.34 -10.93
CA SER A 106 1.67 17.12 -12.13
C SER A 106 1.99 16.28 -13.38
N ALA A 107 2.26 14.98 -13.21
CA ALA A 107 2.70 14.07 -14.26
C ALA A 107 1.62 13.07 -14.69
N ILE A 108 0.42 13.10 -14.09
CA ILE A 108 -0.67 12.18 -14.42
C ILE A 108 -1.14 12.42 -15.86
N PRO A 109 -1.10 11.40 -16.74
CA PRO A 109 -1.65 11.50 -18.09
C PRO A 109 -3.15 11.76 -18.07
N SER A 110 -3.67 12.53 -19.03
CA SER A 110 -5.11 12.82 -19.13
C SER A 110 -5.99 11.58 -19.37
N THR A 111 -5.38 10.45 -19.77
CA THR A 111 -6.03 9.15 -19.92
C THR A 111 -6.32 8.49 -18.57
N VAL A 112 -5.54 8.82 -17.53
CA VAL A 112 -5.71 8.31 -16.17
C VAL A 112 -6.55 9.32 -15.38
N ARG A 113 -7.86 9.06 -15.30
CA ARG A 113 -8.83 9.98 -14.70
C ARG A 113 -10.03 9.23 -14.13
N VAL A 114 -10.79 9.89 -13.25
CA VAL A 114 -11.93 9.31 -12.52
C VAL A 114 -12.94 8.56 -13.40
N ASN A 115 -13.25 9.07 -14.60
CA ASN A 115 -14.24 8.48 -15.49
C ASN A 115 -13.63 7.62 -16.62
N ALA A 116 -12.36 7.24 -16.49
CA ALA A 116 -11.75 6.30 -17.41
C ALA A 116 -12.43 4.93 -17.24
N THR A 117 -12.77 4.30 -18.37
CA THR A 117 -13.41 2.97 -18.42
C THR A 117 -12.42 1.87 -18.85
N GLN A 118 -11.23 2.29 -19.26
CA GLN A 118 -10.11 1.44 -19.65
C GLN A 118 -8.82 2.17 -19.33
N ILE A 119 -7.74 1.43 -19.31
CA ILE A 119 -6.39 1.92 -19.08
C ILE A 119 -5.42 1.06 -19.91
N ASP A 120 -4.30 1.65 -20.30
CA ASP A 120 -3.28 1.02 -21.13
C ASP A 120 -1.93 1.23 -20.44
N THR A 121 -1.49 0.23 -19.67
CA THR A 121 -0.22 0.22 -18.94
C THR A 121 1.00 0.48 -19.82
N SER A 122 0.95 0.10 -21.11
CA SER A 122 2.06 0.31 -22.04
C SER A 122 2.37 1.80 -22.27
N THR A 123 1.42 2.67 -21.96
CA THR A 123 1.57 4.13 -22.08
C THR A 123 2.03 4.83 -20.80
N LEU A 124 2.07 4.11 -19.66
CA LEU A 124 2.43 4.68 -18.35
C LEU A 124 3.95 4.82 -18.15
N GLY A 125 4.76 4.25 -19.05
CA GLY A 125 6.21 4.27 -18.98
C GLY A 125 6.78 3.17 -18.09
N ILE A 126 7.94 3.43 -17.49
CA ILE A 126 8.68 2.44 -16.68
C ILE A 126 8.02 2.32 -15.30
N PRO A 127 7.65 1.11 -14.84
CA PRO A 127 7.11 0.92 -13.49
C PRO A 127 8.15 1.24 -12.40
N VAL A 128 7.69 1.51 -11.19
CA VAL A 128 8.53 1.58 -9.99
C VAL A 128 9.00 0.19 -9.59
N ALA A 129 8.11 -0.81 -9.65
CA ALA A 129 8.43 -2.20 -9.33
C ALA A 129 7.85 -3.15 -10.39
N GLU A 130 8.58 -4.21 -10.71
CA GLU A 130 8.09 -5.31 -11.55
C GLU A 130 8.53 -6.65 -10.97
N TYR A 131 7.56 -7.58 -10.93
CA TYR A 131 7.69 -8.96 -10.47
C TYR A 131 7.27 -9.87 -11.63
N PRO A 132 8.19 -10.22 -12.53
CA PRO A 132 7.85 -10.90 -13.78
C PRO A 132 7.57 -12.39 -13.54
N SER A 133 6.68 -12.97 -14.35
CA SER A 133 6.31 -14.38 -14.20
C SER A 133 7.44 -15.37 -14.50
N SER A 134 8.49 -14.91 -15.20
CA SER A 134 9.69 -15.68 -15.49
C SER A 134 10.50 -16.05 -14.23
N SER A 135 10.31 -15.32 -13.13
CA SER A 135 10.97 -15.57 -11.84
C SER A 135 10.00 -15.58 -10.65
N CYS A 136 8.69 -15.58 -10.91
CA CYS A 136 7.65 -15.69 -9.90
C CYS A 136 6.39 -16.33 -10.48
N ASP A 137 5.92 -17.43 -9.90
CA ASP A 137 4.71 -18.10 -10.40
C ASP A 137 3.43 -17.38 -9.96
N ILE A 138 3.13 -16.26 -10.62
CA ILE A 138 2.02 -15.36 -10.28
C ILE A 138 0.69 -16.13 -10.24
N THR A 139 0.46 -17.00 -11.22
CA THR A 139 -0.79 -17.75 -11.37
C THR A 139 -1.06 -18.68 -10.21
N ASN A 140 -0.04 -19.31 -9.61
CA ASN A 140 -0.23 -20.26 -8.52
C ASN A 140 -0.05 -19.65 -7.13
N LEU A 141 0.72 -18.57 -7.01
CA LEU A 141 1.01 -17.93 -5.72
C LEU A 141 -0.01 -16.86 -5.33
N PHE A 142 -0.73 -16.28 -6.30
CA PHE A 142 -1.71 -15.22 -6.05
C PHE A 142 -3.12 -15.67 -6.41
N GLY A 143 -4.00 -15.64 -5.42
CA GLY A 143 -5.43 -15.87 -5.58
C GLY A 143 -6.22 -14.59 -5.85
N PRO A 144 -7.56 -14.68 -5.87
CA PRO A 144 -8.45 -13.53 -5.73
C PRO A 144 -8.01 -12.56 -4.62
N GLN A 145 -7.78 -11.30 -4.98
CA GLN A 145 -7.35 -10.27 -4.04
C GLN A 145 -8.54 -9.45 -3.51
N THR A 146 -8.38 -8.92 -2.30
CA THR A 146 -9.27 -7.91 -1.73
C THR A 146 -8.47 -6.63 -1.54
N LEU A 147 -9.01 -5.51 -1.99
CA LEU A 147 -8.36 -4.22 -1.80
C LEU A 147 -8.52 -3.75 -0.35
N THR A 148 -7.40 -3.59 0.34
CA THR A 148 -7.35 -3.12 1.73
C THR A 148 -6.69 -1.75 1.79
N ILE A 149 -7.30 -0.83 2.54
CA ILE A 149 -6.73 0.49 2.86
C ILE A 149 -6.83 0.63 4.38
N ASN A 150 -5.69 0.75 5.06
CA ASN A 150 -5.65 0.85 6.51
C ASN A 150 -4.50 1.73 6.98
N ILE A 151 -4.66 2.29 8.18
CA ILE A 151 -3.58 2.86 8.98
C ILE A 151 -3.48 2.02 10.24
N ALA A 152 -2.35 1.35 10.44
CA ALA A 152 -2.04 0.63 11.67
C ALA A 152 -0.94 1.39 12.43
N LEU A 153 -0.93 1.26 13.76
CA LEU A 153 0.02 1.98 14.62
C LEU A 153 0.98 0.99 15.26
N CYS A 154 2.27 1.32 15.24
CA CYS A 154 3.35 0.49 15.79
C CYS A 154 3.33 -0.95 15.25
N GLY A 155 2.74 -1.89 15.99
CA GLY A 155 2.69 -3.31 15.61
C GLY A 155 4.08 -3.91 15.39
N ASP A 156 4.10 -5.00 14.64
CA ASP A 156 5.29 -5.84 14.44
C ASP A 156 6.33 -5.22 13.50
N TYR A 157 5.93 -4.19 12.73
CA TYR A 157 6.84 -3.49 11.81
C TYR A 157 7.19 -2.07 12.28
N ALA A 158 6.26 -1.12 12.23
CA ALA A 158 6.53 0.28 12.62
C ALA A 158 6.98 0.42 14.08
N GLY A 159 6.53 -0.49 14.95
CA GLY A 159 6.86 -0.51 16.38
C GLY A 159 8.18 -1.23 16.72
N LEU A 160 8.81 -1.92 15.76
CA LEU A 160 10.06 -2.63 15.99
C LEU A 160 11.17 -1.62 16.29
N PRO A 161 11.87 -1.70 17.45
CA PRO A 161 12.81 -0.65 17.87
C PRO A 161 13.93 -0.37 16.86
N SER A 162 14.40 -1.40 16.14
CA SER A 162 15.43 -1.25 15.11
C SER A 162 14.95 -0.46 13.91
N GLU A 163 13.69 -0.62 13.49
CA GLU A 163 13.12 0.08 12.34
C GLU A 163 12.67 1.48 12.72
N LEU A 164 12.07 1.63 13.89
CA LEU A 164 11.70 2.92 14.46
C LEU A 164 12.92 3.84 14.56
N ALA A 165 14.05 3.35 15.09
CA ALA A 165 15.28 4.13 15.25
C ALA A 165 15.92 4.59 13.92
N ARG A 166 15.47 4.09 12.76
CA ARG A 166 15.98 4.53 11.45
C ARG A 166 15.50 5.91 11.05
N THR A 167 14.32 6.29 11.53
CA THR A 167 13.64 7.53 11.12
C THR A 167 13.13 8.34 12.30
N CYS A 168 13.11 7.74 13.50
CA CYS A 168 12.66 8.34 14.75
C CYS A 168 13.74 8.29 15.83
N PRO A 169 13.66 9.15 16.86
CA PRO A 169 14.46 8.97 18.06
C PRO A 169 14.28 7.57 18.64
N ALA A 170 15.41 6.91 18.96
CA ALA A 170 15.38 5.58 19.55
C ALA A 170 14.64 5.58 20.90
N LEU A 171 13.92 4.49 21.18
CA LEU A 171 13.28 4.27 22.47
C LEU A 171 14.33 4.15 23.57
N VAL A 172 14.02 4.64 24.77
CA VAL A 172 14.93 4.64 25.93
C VAL A 172 14.27 3.95 27.12
N GLY A 173 15.02 3.04 27.77
CA GLY A 173 14.53 2.28 28.92
C GLY A 173 13.33 1.41 28.56
N ASP A 174 12.26 1.50 29.36
CA ASP A 174 11.04 0.70 29.18
C ASP A 174 10.02 1.36 28.23
N ALA A 175 10.42 2.41 27.51
CA ALA A 175 9.56 3.10 26.56
C ALA A 175 9.23 2.20 25.36
N THR A 176 7.97 2.21 24.94
CA THR A 176 7.48 1.51 23.75
C THR A 176 7.09 2.52 22.67
N CYS A 177 6.92 2.06 21.42
CA CYS A 177 6.34 2.90 20.36
C CYS A 177 4.99 3.49 20.81
N TYR A 178 4.12 2.69 21.42
CA TYR A 178 2.81 3.16 21.89
C TYR A 178 2.91 4.24 22.98
N THR A 179 3.73 4.01 24.00
CA THR A 179 3.84 4.95 25.14
C THR A 179 4.59 6.22 24.78
N THR A 180 5.43 6.20 23.74
CA THR A 180 6.23 7.36 23.33
C THR A 180 5.49 8.19 22.30
N TYR A 181 4.94 7.53 21.28
CA TYR A 181 4.51 8.18 20.06
C TYR A 181 2.98 8.15 19.87
N VAL A 182 2.28 7.17 20.45
CA VAL A 182 0.85 6.97 20.18
C VAL A 182 -0.09 7.58 21.21
N ILE A 183 0.03 7.16 22.47
CA ILE A 183 -1.07 7.31 23.44
C ILE A 183 -1.14 8.71 24.08
N ASN A 184 -0.03 9.46 24.10
CA ASN A 184 0.08 10.65 24.94
C ASN A 184 -0.34 11.97 24.25
N ASN A 185 -0.40 12.03 22.91
CA ASN A 185 -0.72 13.26 22.15
C ASN A 185 -1.55 12.98 20.88
N ALA A 186 -2.44 11.98 20.94
CA ALA A 186 -3.14 11.44 19.77
C ALA A 186 -3.83 12.49 18.88
N SER A 187 -4.45 13.54 19.46
CA SER A 187 -5.15 14.57 18.68
C SER A 187 -4.23 15.39 17.77
N THR A 188 -2.97 15.58 18.15
CA THR A 188 -1.96 16.28 17.34
C THR A 188 -1.13 15.33 16.49
N THR A 189 -0.80 14.14 17.01
CA THR A 189 0.03 13.16 16.29
C THR A 189 -0.68 12.63 15.04
N TYR A 190 -2.00 12.44 15.10
CA TYR A 190 -2.78 11.85 14.00
C TYR A 190 -3.62 12.83 13.21
N ALA A 191 -3.49 14.13 13.47
CA ALA A 191 -4.25 15.15 12.74
C ALA A 191 -4.04 15.07 11.22
N GLN A 192 -2.90 14.50 10.81
CA GLN A 192 -2.54 14.37 9.42
C GLN A 192 -2.54 12.91 8.91
N ALA A 193 -2.63 11.90 9.79
CA ALA A 193 -2.68 10.49 9.41
C ALA A 193 -4.07 10.09 8.88
N TYR A 194 -4.35 10.41 7.62
CA TYR A 194 -5.58 10.05 6.92
C TYR A 194 -5.33 9.82 5.43
N PHE A 195 -6.22 9.04 4.82
CA PHE A 195 -6.33 8.91 3.37
C PHE A 195 -7.38 9.89 2.84
N GLU A 196 -7.01 10.79 1.92
CA GLU A 196 -7.98 11.53 1.07
C GLU A 196 -7.99 10.92 -0.34
N ILE A 197 -8.98 10.05 -0.61
CA ILE A 197 -9.05 9.30 -1.87
C ILE A 197 -10.03 9.94 -2.84
N ASN A 198 -9.54 10.38 -4.00
CA ASN A 198 -10.43 10.94 -5.04
C ASN A 198 -11.21 9.87 -5.80
N TYR A 199 -10.55 8.79 -6.19
CA TYR A 199 -11.18 7.66 -6.88
C TYR A 199 -10.33 6.39 -6.74
N ILE A 200 -11.00 5.25 -6.92
CA ILE A 200 -10.40 3.94 -7.12
C ILE A 200 -11.12 3.33 -8.31
N ASN A 201 -10.40 3.18 -9.42
CA ASN A 201 -10.90 2.45 -10.58
C ASN A 201 -10.28 1.06 -10.59
N VAL A 202 -11.08 0.05 -10.90
CA VAL A 202 -10.63 -1.34 -11.09
C VAL A 202 -11.01 -1.74 -12.51
N TYR A 203 -10.01 -2.10 -13.30
CA TYR A 203 -10.20 -2.58 -14.66
C TYR A 203 -9.93 -4.08 -14.73
N SER A 204 -10.67 -4.77 -15.60
CA SER A 204 -10.46 -6.16 -15.90
C SER A 204 -10.78 -6.41 -17.36
N SER A 205 -9.94 -7.18 -18.03
CA SER A 205 -10.19 -7.71 -19.38
C SER A 205 -11.39 -8.69 -19.43
N ASN A 206 -11.78 -9.26 -18.29
CA ASN A 206 -12.88 -10.20 -18.13
C ASN A 206 -13.76 -9.75 -16.97
N PRO A 207 -14.65 -8.75 -17.17
CA PRO A 207 -15.46 -8.21 -16.09
C PRO A 207 -16.41 -9.27 -15.54
N SER A 208 -16.06 -9.84 -14.38
CA SER A 208 -17.06 -10.40 -13.47
C SER A 208 -17.82 -9.22 -12.86
N THR A 209 -19.12 -9.39 -12.58
CA THR A 209 -20.02 -8.30 -12.15
C THR A 209 -19.38 -7.39 -11.08
N VAL A 210 -18.92 -6.22 -11.50
CA VAL A 210 -18.34 -5.19 -10.63
C VAL A 210 -19.47 -4.63 -9.78
N THR A 211 -19.41 -4.85 -8.47
CA THR A 211 -20.30 -4.15 -7.54
C THR A 211 -19.72 -2.76 -7.32
N THR A 212 -20.34 -1.74 -7.91
CA THR A 212 -20.03 -0.34 -7.60
C THR A 212 -20.48 -0.06 -6.17
N ILE A 213 -19.53 0.07 -5.25
CA ILE A 213 -19.82 0.46 -3.86
C ILE A 213 -19.70 1.98 -3.76
N SER A 214 -20.83 2.68 -3.65
CA SER A 214 -20.83 4.12 -3.33
C SER A 214 -20.39 4.32 -1.87
N PRO A 215 -19.63 5.38 -1.56
CA PRO A 215 -19.26 5.68 -0.18
C PRO A 215 -20.48 6.10 0.63
N SER A 216 -20.90 5.25 1.58
CA SER A 216 -21.86 5.63 2.61
C SER A 216 -21.16 6.53 3.64
N GLY A 217 -21.33 7.84 3.52
CA GLY A 217 -20.96 8.81 4.56
C GLY A 217 -22.02 8.87 5.66
N PRO A 218 -21.67 9.11 6.93
CA PRO A 218 -22.66 9.35 7.97
C PRO A 218 -23.30 10.74 7.77
N THR A 219 -24.63 10.79 7.68
CA THR A 219 -25.43 12.02 7.78
C THR A 219 -25.23 12.65 9.17
N PRO A 220 -25.06 13.99 9.30
CA PRO A 220 -24.88 14.62 10.59
C PRO A 220 -26.23 14.72 11.30
N THR A 221 -26.44 13.89 12.32
CA THR A 221 -27.56 14.05 13.26
C THR A 221 -27.01 14.65 14.55
N SER A 222 -27.39 15.91 14.82
CA SER A 222 -27.11 16.59 16.08
C SER A 222 -27.75 15.84 17.25
N ALA A 223 -26.95 15.40 18.23
CA ALA A 223 -27.43 15.12 19.59
C ALA A 223 -26.29 15.16 20.62
N THR A 224 -26.68 15.60 21.80
CA THR A 224 -25.90 16.17 22.91
C THR A 224 -25.00 15.19 23.67
N SER A 225 -23.93 15.75 24.24
CA SER A 225 -22.88 15.16 25.08
C SER A 225 -23.33 14.17 26.16
N THR A 226 -22.64 13.03 26.23
CA THR A 226 -22.25 12.41 27.51
C THR A 226 -20.94 11.63 27.34
N SER A 227 -20.02 11.85 28.27
CA SER A 227 -18.66 11.32 28.30
C SER A 227 -18.63 9.86 28.77
N THR A 228 -18.10 8.96 27.92
CA THR A 228 -17.52 7.70 28.37
C THR A 228 -16.48 7.22 27.38
N SER A 229 -15.27 6.97 27.88
CA SER A 229 -14.11 6.50 27.14
C SER A 229 -14.23 5.03 26.76
N THR A 230 -14.29 4.75 25.46
CA THR A 230 -14.00 3.44 24.87
C THR A 230 -13.37 3.65 23.50
N SER A 231 -12.11 3.24 23.38
CA SER A 231 -11.32 3.26 22.16
C SER A 231 -11.98 2.37 21.10
N ALA A 232 -12.40 2.96 19.97
CA ALA A 232 -12.90 2.22 18.83
C ALA A 232 -11.97 2.47 17.64
N SER A 233 -11.32 1.41 17.15
CA SER A 233 -10.67 1.36 15.84
C SER A 233 -11.73 1.50 14.75
N VAL A 234 -11.61 2.52 13.90
CA VAL A 234 -12.47 2.69 12.73
C VAL A 234 -11.79 2.01 11.54
N SER A 235 -12.05 0.72 11.35
CA SER A 235 -11.69 0.01 10.12
C SER A 235 -12.84 0.17 9.12
N LYS A 236 -12.61 0.86 8.00
CA LYS A 236 -13.49 0.73 6.83
C LYS A 236 -12.93 -0.36 5.93
N SER A 237 -13.50 -1.56 6.03
CA SER A 237 -13.27 -2.60 5.02
C SER A 237 -14.17 -2.32 3.83
N MET A 238 -13.58 -2.09 2.65
CA MET A 238 -14.29 -2.19 1.38
C MET A 238 -14.05 -3.59 0.84
N THR A 239 -15.05 -4.46 0.91
CA THR A 239 -14.94 -5.82 0.37
C THR A 239 -15.29 -5.81 -1.11
N THR A 240 -14.27 -5.83 -1.96
CA THR A 240 -14.41 -6.21 -3.38
C THR A 240 -13.70 -7.54 -3.55
N THR A 241 -14.46 -8.61 -3.79
CA THR A 241 -13.91 -9.95 -4.07
C THR A 241 -13.63 -10.06 -5.56
N ILE A 242 -12.38 -10.32 -5.93
CA ILE A 242 -11.91 -10.29 -7.32
C ILE A 242 -11.58 -11.69 -7.83
N SER A 243 -12.46 -12.33 -8.61
CA SER A 243 -12.26 -13.69 -9.13
C SER A 243 -11.33 -13.77 -10.36
N LYS A 244 -10.52 -14.84 -10.45
CA LYS A 244 -9.60 -15.14 -11.57
C LYS A 244 -10.30 -15.09 -12.94
N GLY A 245 -9.78 -14.25 -13.82
CA GLY A 245 -10.10 -14.20 -15.25
C GLY A 245 -8.88 -13.66 -16.01
N LEU A 246 -8.51 -14.36 -17.09
CA LEU A 246 -7.33 -14.14 -17.93
C LEU A 246 -7.13 -12.66 -18.29
N THR A 247 -5.92 -12.15 -18.10
CA THR A 247 -5.33 -10.84 -18.51
C THR A 247 -5.62 -9.61 -17.61
N GLY A 248 -4.53 -8.95 -17.19
CA GLY A 248 -4.41 -7.54 -16.74
C GLY A 248 -5.49 -6.95 -15.84
N TRP A 249 -5.14 -6.72 -14.57
CA TRP A 249 -5.95 -5.99 -13.59
C TRP A 249 -5.26 -4.69 -13.25
N GLU A 250 -5.92 -3.54 -13.28
CA GLU A 250 -5.28 -2.26 -12.98
C GLU A 250 -6.05 -1.46 -11.92
N HIS A 251 -5.36 -0.98 -10.89
CA HIS A 251 -5.90 -0.03 -9.91
C HIS A 251 -5.44 1.39 -10.24
N SER A 252 -6.19 2.43 -9.90
CA SER A 252 -5.70 3.82 -9.91
C SER A 252 -6.13 4.50 -8.61
N MET A 253 -5.18 4.80 -7.72
CA MET A 253 -5.45 5.49 -6.44
C MET A 253 -4.87 6.89 -6.44
N VAL A 254 -5.68 7.88 -6.10
CA VAL A 254 -5.22 9.22 -5.78
C VAL A 254 -5.35 9.45 -4.28
N GLU A 255 -4.26 9.75 -3.61
CA GLU A 255 -4.22 9.96 -2.17
C GLU A 255 -3.67 11.36 -1.81
N ARG A 256 -4.00 11.88 -0.63
CA ARG A 256 -3.14 12.84 0.11
C ARG A 256 -2.91 12.26 1.51
N GLU A 257 -1.64 12.06 1.88
CA GLU A 257 -1.22 11.74 3.25
C GLU A 257 -0.64 12.98 3.92
N GLY A 258 -1.39 13.65 4.77
CA GLY A 258 -0.72 14.63 5.61
C GLY A 258 0.27 13.91 6.55
N GLN A 259 1.48 14.43 6.75
CA GLN A 259 2.26 14.10 7.93
C GLN A 259 2.65 15.39 8.64
N SER A 260 2.34 15.45 9.94
CA SER A 260 2.69 16.62 10.75
C SER A 260 4.20 16.75 10.84
N GLU A 261 4.70 17.97 10.70
CA GLU A 261 6.12 18.32 10.87
C GLU A 261 6.80 17.53 12.00
N ASN A 262 7.76 16.67 11.64
CA ASN A 262 8.77 16.08 12.52
C ASN A 262 8.27 15.26 13.74
N ARG A 263 7.09 14.67 13.70
CA ARG A 263 6.64 13.75 14.76
C ARG A 263 6.48 12.33 14.25
N CYS A 264 7.35 11.47 14.75
CA CYS A 264 6.98 10.10 15.04
C CYS A 264 5.88 10.13 16.13
#